data_AF-A0A961JHM9-F1
#
_entry.id   AF-A0A961JHM9-F1
#
_cell.length_a   1.000
_cell.length_b   1.000
_cell.length_c   1.000
_cell.angle_alpha   90.00
_cell.angle_beta   90.00
_cell.angle_gamma   90.00
#
_symmetry.space_group_name_H-M   'P 1'
#
loop_
_entity.id
_entity.type
_entity.pdbx_description
1 polymer ?
#
loop_
_entity_poly.entity_id
_entity_poly.type
_entity_poly.pdbx_seq_one_letter_code
_entity_poly.pdbx_strand_id
1 'polypeptide(L)' 'MQDMAILWEWIAFAVRWVHVITAIAWIGSSFYFIALDLGLHRDRNLASGADGEEWQV' A
#
# COMPACT_ATOMS: atom_id res chain seq x y z
N MET A 1 37.86 10.73 5.72
CA MET A 1 36.69 11.56 6.10
C MET A 1 35.66 11.67 4.97
N GLN A 2 36.10 11.63 3.70
CA GLN A 2 35.21 11.75 2.54
C GLN A 2 34.28 10.54 2.34
N ASP A 3 34.76 9.32 2.63
CA ASP A 3 33.94 8.10 2.51
C ASP A 3 32.72 8.12 3.43
N MET A 4 32.89 8.65 4.65
CA MET A 4 31.79 8.81 5.62
C MET A 4 30.74 9.81 5.12
N ALA A 5 31.17 10.92 4.50
CA ALA A 5 30.27 11.91 3.93
C ALA A 5 29.45 11.33 2.77
N ILE A 6 30.09 10.58 1.87
CA ILE A 6 29.43 9.90 0.74
C ILE A 6 28.39 8.89 1.26
N LEU A 7 28.77 8.07 2.25
CA LEU A 7 27.85 7.11 2.86
C LEU A 7 26.63 7.79 3.48
N TRP A 8 26.82 8.95 4.12
CA TRP A 8 25.72 9.71 4.72
C TRP A 8 24.75 10.28 3.67
N GLU A 9 25.26 10.75 2.53
CA GLU A 9 24.44 11.20 1.41
C GLU A 9 23.58 10.07 0.83
N TRP A 10 24.16 8.87 0.68
CA TRP A 10 23.43 7.68 0.24
C TRP A 10 22.36 7.25 1.25
N ILE A 11 22.64 7.31 2.55
CA ILE A 11 21.63 7.02 3.59
C ILE A 11 20.49 8.04 3.53
N ALA A 12 20.81 9.34 3.45
CA ALA A 12 19.80 10.39 3.36
C ALA A 12 18.91 10.20 2.11
N PHE A 13 19.52 9.84 0.98
CA PHE A 13 18.80 9.48 -0.23
C PHE A 13 17.87 8.28 -0.03
N ALA A 14 18.39 7.18 0.55
CA ALA A 14 17.63 5.97 0.80
C ALA A 14 16.42 6.22 1.73
N VAL A 15 16.60 6.97 2.82
CA VAL A 15 15.51 7.30 3.76
C VAL A 15 14.42 8.13 3.08
N ARG A 16 14.80 9.12 2.26
CA ARG A 16 13.83 9.94 1.51
C ARG A 16 13.03 9.11 0.51
N TRP A 17 13.67 8.18 -0.19
CA TRP A 17 12.99 7.29 -1.13
C TRP A 17 12.09 6.28 -0.44
N VAL A 18 12.55 5.68 0.66
CA VAL A 18 11.72 4.80 1.50
C VAL A 18 10.47 5.56 1.95
N HIS A 19 10.62 6.79 2.44
CA HIS A 19 9.49 7.61 2.86
C HIS A 19 8.47 7.85 1.72
N VAL A 20 8.94 8.20 0.52
CA VAL A 20 8.07 8.41 -0.65
C VAL A 20 7.33 7.14 -1.04
N ILE A 21 8.02 6.00 -1.10
CA ILE A 21 7.41 4.70 -1.43
C ILE A 21 6.38 4.30 -0.37
N THR A 22 6.72 4.42 0.91
CA THR A 22 5.79 4.14 2.01
C THR A 22 4.56 5.04 1.95
N ALA A 23 4.72 6.33 1.65
CA ALA A 23 3.60 7.25 1.50
C ALA A 23 2.68 6.87 0.32
N ILE A 24 3.25 6.53 -0.84
CA ILE A 24 2.49 6.06 -2.01
C ILE A 24 1.75 4.76 -1.68
N ALA A 25 2.43 3.79 -1.07
CA ALA A 25 1.83 2.51 -0.69
C ALA A 25 0.71 2.71 0.34
N TRP A 26 0.89 3.59 1.33
CA TRP A 26 -0.12 3.92 2.33
C TRP A 26 -1.36 4.54 1.70
N ILE A 27 -1.18 5.56 0.85
CA ILE A 27 -2.29 6.25 0.19
C ILE A 27 -3.01 5.33 -0.80
N GLY A 28 -2.25 4.60 -1.64
CA GLY A 28 -2.79 3.68 -2.63
C GLY A 28 -3.56 2.52 -1.99
N SER A 29 -3.02 1.91 -0.95
CA SER A 29 -3.73 0.84 -0.21
C SER A 29 -5.00 1.36 0.45
N SER A 30 -4.98 2.57 1.01
CA SER A 30 -6.18 3.19 1.58
C SER A 30 -7.29 3.34 0.53
N PHE A 31 -6.97 3.88 -0.64
CA PHE A 31 -7.96 3.99 -1.72
C PHE A 31 -8.43 2.64 -2.25
N TYR A 32 -7.52 1.67 -2.38
CA TYR A 32 -7.85 0.32 -2.81
C TYR A 32 -8.86 -0.33 -1.86
N PHE A 33 -8.62 -0.27 -0.54
CA PHE A 33 -9.54 -0.86 0.44
C PHE A 33 -10.88 -0.11 0.49
N ILE A 34 -10.89 1.22 0.36
CA ILE A 34 -12.15 1.97 0.25
C ILE A 34 -12.95 1.52 -0.99
N ALA A 35 -12.28 1.39 -2.14
CA ALA A 35 -12.94 0.94 -3.37
C ALA A 35 -13.45 -0.50 -3.24
N LEU A 36 -12.66 -1.40 -2.64
CA LEU A 36 -13.05 -2.78 -2.37
C LEU A 36 -14.28 -2.84 -1.45
N ASP A 37 -14.28 -2.12 -0.33
CA ASP A 37 -15.39 -2.10 0.64
C ASP A 37 -16.69 -1.56 0.03
N LEU A 38 -16.58 -0.57 -0.86
CA LEU A 38 -17.73 0.02 -1.57
C LEU A 38 -18.22 -0.85 -2.75
N GLY A 39 -17.31 -1.56 -3.42
CA GLY A 39 -17.62 -2.43 -4.54
C GLY A 39 -18.21 -3.78 -4.13
N LEU A 40 -18.02 -4.19 -2.87
CA LEU A 40 -18.36 -5.52 -2.39
C LEU A 40 -19.85 -5.84 -2.55
N HIS A 41 -20.16 -6.88 -3.34
CA HIS A 41 -21.50 -7.45 -3.43
C HIS A 41 -21.73 -8.39 -2.23
N ARG A 42 -22.48 -7.90 -1.24
CA ARG A 42 -22.82 -8.67 -0.03
C ARG A 42 -24.02 -9.59 -0.26
N ASP A 43 -23.79 -10.77 -0.84
CA ASP A 43 -24.81 -11.84 -0.90
C ASP A 43 -24.78 -12.67 0.39
N ARG A 44 -25.95 -12.86 1.01
CA ARG A 44 -26.12 -13.65 2.24
C ARG A 44 -25.88 -15.15 2.05
N ASN A 45 -25.80 -15.65 0.80
CA ASN A 45 -25.62 -17.06 0.47
C ASN A 45 -24.21 -17.40 -0.05
N LEU A 46 -23.20 -16.56 0.22
CA LEU A 46 -21.81 -16.89 -0.10
C LEU A 46 -21.37 -18.20 0.59
N ALA A 47 -21.04 -19.21 -0.21
CA ALA A 47 -20.65 -20.53 0.27
C ALA A 47 -19.33 -20.52 1.06
N SER A 48 -18.51 -19.47 0.90
CA SER A 48 -17.19 -19.32 1.51
C SER A 48 -17.21 -18.71 2.92
N GLY A 49 -18.36 -18.22 3.40
CA GLY A 49 -18.44 -17.45 4.66
C GLY A 49 -17.79 -16.07 4.59
N ALA A 50 -17.47 -15.59 3.38
CA ALA A 50 -16.99 -14.23 3.15
C ALA A 50 -18.10 -13.20 3.35
N ASP A 51 -17.73 -11.97 3.70
CA ASP A 51 -18.67 -10.86 3.93
C ASP A 51 -19.28 -10.30 2.63
N GLY A 52 -18.68 -10.64 1.49
CA GLY A 52 -19.13 -10.28 0.15
C GLY A 52 -18.12 -10.71 -0.92
N GLU A 53 -18.44 -10.51 -2.19
CA GLU A 53 -17.57 -10.79 -3.33
C GLU A 53 -17.45 -9.58 -4.26
N GLU A 54 -16.28 -9.41 -4.88
CA GLU A 54 -16.06 -8.39 -5.91
C GLU A 54 -15.10 -8.96 -6.96
N TRP A 55 -15.40 -8.69 -8.24
CA TRP A 55 -14.53 -9.10 -9.33
C TRP A 55 -13.45 -8.06 -9.57
N GLN A 56 -12.19 -8.44 -9.40
CA GLN A 56 -11.02 -7.62 -9.74
C GLN A 56 -10.18 -8.29 -10.83
N VAL A 57 -9.61 -7.47 -11.73
CA VAL A 57 -8.75 -7.90 -12.86
C VAL A 57 -7.31 -8.15 -12.47
#